data_AF-A0A9D0VEA4-F1
#
_entry.id   AF-A0A9D0VEA4-F1
#
_cell.length_a   1.000
_cell.length_b   1.000
_cell.length_c   1.000
_cell.angle_alpha   90.00
_cell.angle_beta   90.00
_cell.angle_gamma   90.00
#
_symmetry.space_group_name_H-M   'P 1'
#
loop_
_entity.id
_entity.type
_entity.pdbx_description
1 polymer ?
#
loop_
_entity_poly.entity_id
_entity_poly.type
_entity_poly.pdbx_seq_one_letter_code
_entity_poly.pdbx_strand_id
1 'polypeptide(L)'
;MSLALSLWLAGCVQDRVEALDANIDALKRSIDELSLETERLEAALQGLPPPTAAVRVDNNPEGFDPERPLPVGHPSQPDVIVLSIDTLRVDHLSAYGYERPTSPFLERLAAEGVRFDNMWSPTSWTLPSHTTMLSGQLPITHGVIEDHLKIP
;
A
#
# COMPACT_ATOMS: atom_id res chain seq x y z
N MET A 1 28.85 -57.71 10.67
CA MET A 1 28.18 -56.55 11.31
C MET A 1 28.23 -55.26 10.49
N SER A 2 29.22 -55.04 9.61
CA SER A 2 29.41 -53.76 8.90
C SER A 2 28.40 -53.45 7.77
N LEU A 3 27.92 -54.46 7.03
CA LEU A 3 27.03 -54.28 5.87
C LEU A 3 25.57 -53.95 6.21
N ALA A 4 25.05 -54.45 7.34
CA ALA A 4 23.64 -54.24 7.71
C ALA A 4 23.36 -52.80 8.13
N LEU A 5 24.30 -52.15 8.83
CA LEU A 5 24.16 -50.75 9.26
C LEU A 5 24.28 -49.77 8.09
N SER A 6 25.15 -50.06 7.12
CA SER A 6 25.32 -49.24 5.92
C SER A 6 24.12 -49.32 4.98
N LEU A 7 23.49 -50.49 4.83
CA LEU A 7 22.22 -50.64 4.10
C LEU A 7 21.05 -49.92 4.79
N TRP A 8 20.98 -49.97 6.13
CA TRP A 8 19.94 -49.26 6.88
C TRP A 8 20.07 -47.74 6.77
N LEU A 9 21.28 -47.20 6.91
CA LEU A 9 21.54 -45.77 6.74
C LEU A 9 21.25 -45.29 5.30
N ALA A 10 21.56 -46.10 4.28
CA ALA A 10 21.21 -45.79 2.89
C ALA A 10 19.69 -45.73 2.68
N GLY A 11 18.92 -46.64 3.29
CA GLY A 11 17.46 -46.61 3.28
C GLY A 11 16.87 -45.34 3.93
N CYS A 12 17.36 -44.96 5.12
CA CYS A 12 16.89 -43.74 5.78
C CYS A 12 17.20 -42.45 5.00
N VAL A 13 18.29 -42.42 4.22
CA VAL A 13 18.62 -41.29 3.35
C VAL A 13 17.69 -41.28 2.13
N GLN A 14 17.45 -42.44 1.52
CA GLN A 14 16.54 -42.59 0.38
C GLN A 14 15.11 -42.14 0.73
N ASP A 15 14.57 -42.60 1.86
CA ASP A 15 13.22 -42.24 2.33
C ASP A 15 13.08 -40.72 2.54
N ARG A 16 14.14 -40.05 3.04
CA ARG A 16 14.14 -38.59 3.23
C ARG A 16 14.20 -37.82 1.92
N VAL A 17 14.91 -38.35 0.91
CA VAL A 17 14.96 -37.74 -0.43
C VAL A 17 13.59 -37.85 -1.09
N GLU A 18 12.95 -39.02 -1.03
CA GLU A 18 11.61 -39.23 -1.61
C GLU A 18 10.54 -38.36 -0.93
N ALA A 19 10.60 -38.22 0.40
CA ALA A 19 9.72 -37.31 1.13
C ALA A 19 9.95 -35.83 0.77
N LEU A 20 11.20 -35.44 0.50
CA LEU A 20 11.53 -34.08 0.07
C LEU A 20 11.03 -33.80 -1.35
N ASP A 21 11.20 -34.74 -2.27
CA ASP A 21 10.70 -34.63 -3.64
C ASP A 21 9.17 -34.50 -3.67
N ALA A 22 8.47 -35.30 -2.86
CA ALA A 22 7.01 -35.20 -2.73
C ALA A 22 6.55 -33.82 -2.21
N ASN A 23 7.29 -33.23 -1.27
CA ASN A 23 7.02 -31.88 -0.76
C ASN A 23 7.31 -30.80 -1.80
N ILE A 24 8.40 -30.93 -2.56
CA ILE A 24 8.74 -30.03 -3.66
C ILE A 24 7.62 -30.04 -4.71
N ASP A 25 7.12 -31.22 -5.07
CA ASP A 25 6.03 -31.36 -6.04
C ASP A 25 4.69 -30.83 -5.51
N ALA A 26 4.43 -30.96 -4.21
CA ALA A 26 3.28 -30.32 -3.57
C ALA A 26 3.38 -28.78 -3.64
N LEU A 27 4.54 -28.21 -3.33
CA LEU A 27 4.76 -26.76 -3.40
C LEU A 27 4.64 -26.21 -4.82
N LYS A 28 5.17 -26.92 -5.83
CA LYS A 28 5.03 -26.54 -7.24
C LYS A 28 3.56 -26.44 -7.64
N ARG A 29 2.73 -27.42 -7.26
CA ARG A 29 1.27 -27.39 -7.54
C ARG A 29 0.59 -26.18 -6.90
N SER A 30 0.92 -25.85 -5.66
CA SER A 30 0.35 -24.66 -5.00
C SER A 30 0.79 -23.36 -5.66
N ILE A 31 2.02 -23.27 -6.18
CA ILE A 31 2.49 -22.11 -6.95
C ILE A 31 1.71 -21.98 -8.26
N ASP A 32 1.48 -23.08 -8.96
CA ASP A 32 0.69 -23.10 -10.20
C ASP A 32 -0.76 -22.66 -9.94
N GLU A 33 -1.38 -23.14 -8.85
CA GLU A 33 -2.73 -22.74 -8.43
C GLU A 33 -2.83 -21.24 -8.13
N LEU A 34 -1.86 -20.69 -7.38
CA LEU A 34 -1.82 -19.26 -7.05
C LEU A 34 -1.58 -18.40 -8.29
N SER A 35 -0.76 -18.88 -9.23
CA SER A 35 -0.50 -18.18 -10.49
C SER A 35 -1.79 -18.08 -11.32
N LEU A 36 -2.54 -19.18 -11.43
CA LEU A 36 -3.83 -19.20 -12.13
C LEU A 36 -4.87 -18.28 -11.47
N GLU A 37 -4.92 -18.24 -10.14
CA GLU A 37 -5.84 -17.35 -9.42
C GLU A 37 -5.47 -15.88 -9.58
N THR A 38 -4.17 -15.58 -9.67
CA THR A 38 -3.68 -14.23 -9.96
C THR A 38 -4.11 -13.78 -11.37
N GLU A 39 -3.93 -14.64 -12.37
CA GLU A 39 -4.37 -14.36 -13.75
C GLU A 39 -5.89 -14.13 -13.83
N ARG A 40 -6.68 -14.90 -13.07
CA ARG A 40 -8.14 -14.71 -12.98
C ARG A 40 -8.52 -13.36 -12.36
N LEU A 41 -7.85 -12.99 -11.28
CA LEU A 41 -8.04 -11.69 -10.61
C LEU A 41 -7.68 -10.54 -11.54
N GLU A 42 -6.56 -10.64 -12.26
CA GLU A 42 -6.15 -9.63 -13.25
C GLU A 42 -7.18 -9.48 -14.39
N ALA A 43 -7.66 -10.61 -14.94
CA ALA A 43 -8.68 -10.60 -15.98
C ALA A 43 -10.02 -10.01 -15.48
N ALA A 44 -10.41 -10.32 -14.24
CA ALA A 44 -11.59 -9.74 -13.61
C ALA A 44 -11.45 -8.22 -13.40
N LEU A 45 -10.27 -7.76 -12.98
CA LEU A 45 -9.96 -6.34 -12.78
C LEU A 45 -9.94 -5.56 -14.10
N GLN A 46 -9.46 -6.14 -15.19
CA GLN A 46 -9.46 -5.51 -16.53
C GLN A 46 -10.88 -5.26 -17.08
N GLY A 47 -11.87 -6.05 -16.67
CA GLY A 47 -13.26 -5.92 -17.10
C GLY A 47 -14.09 -4.92 -16.29
N LEU A 48 -13.57 -4.44 -15.16
CA LEU A 48 -14.23 -3.41 -14.36
C LEU A 48 -13.97 -2.03 -14.96
N PRO A 49 -14.92 -1.07 -14.85
CA PRO A 49 -14.63 0.31 -15.18
C PRO A 49 -13.38 0.75 -14.42
N PRO A 50 -12.49 1.57 -15.01
CA PRO A 50 -11.33 2.08 -14.29
C PRO A 50 -11.84 2.67 -12.97
N PRO A 51 -11.32 2.23 -11.81
CA PRO A 51 -11.86 2.68 -10.54
C PRO A 51 -11.86 4.21 -10.56
N THR A 52 -12.96 4.81 -10.12
CA THR A 52 -13.08 6.27 -9.95
C THR A 52 -11.95 6.84 -9.08
N ALA A 53 -11.27 5.96 -8.32
CA ALA A 53 -9.95 6.17 -7.78
C ALA A 53 -8.92 5.28 -8.50
N ALA A 54 -8.31 5.79 -9.56
CA ALA A 54 -6.99 5.29 -9.96
C ALA A 54 -6.01 5.67 -8.85
N VAL A 55 -5.90 4.82 -7.83
CA VAL A 55 -4.76 4.90 -6.92
C VAL A 55 -3.55 4.45 -7.75
N ARG A 56 -2.93 5.41 -8.45
CA ARG A 56 -1.55 5.22 -8.89
C ARG A 56 -0.71 5.30 -7.64
N VAL A 57 -0.54 4.16 -6.98
CA VAL A 57 0.58 4.00 -6.06
C VAL A 57 1.81 4.07 -6.96
N ASP A 58 2.53 5.18 -6.91
CA ASP A 58 3.86 5.23 -7.52
C ASP A 58 4.80 4.37 -6.69
N ASN A 59 4.66 3.06 -6.85
CA ASN A 59 5.59 2.06 -6.33
C ASN A 59 6.79 1.90 -7.27
N ASN A 60 7.05 2.87 -8.16
CA ASN A 60 8.21 2.83 -9.03
C ASN A 60 9.47 2.71 -8.15
N PRO A 61 10.23 1.60 -8.24
CA PRO A 61 11.45 1.45 -7.46
C PRO A 61 12.51 2.52 -7.85
N GLU A 62 12.35 3.18 -8.99
CA GLU A 62 13.23 4.26 -9.46
C GLU A 62 12.78 5.68 -9.01
N GLY A 63 11.64 5.80 -8.33
CA GLY A 63 11.13 7.06 -7.76
C GLY A 63 10.23 7.90 -8.67
N PHE A 64 9.95 9.12 -8.23
CA PHE A 64 9.09 10.11 -8.91
C PHE A 64 9.73 10.55 -10.24
N ASP A 65 9.03 10.33 -11.35
CA ASP A 65 9.43 10.80 -12.69
C ASP A 65 8.84 12.20 -12.95
N PRO A 66 9.67 13.27 -12.95
CA PRO A 66 9.21 14.64 -13.16
C PRO A 66 8.82 14.94 -14.61
N GLU A 67 9.29 14.16 -15.58
CA GLU A 67 9.04 14.37 -17.01
C GLU A 67 7.77 13.64 -17.47
N ARG A 68 7.21 12.78 -16.62
CA ARG A 68 6.00 12.05 -16.92
C ARG A 68 4.81 13.00 -16.98
N PRO A 69 4.09 13.07 -18.13
CA PRO A 69 2.96 13.97 -18.26
C PRO A 69 1.84 13.58 -17.29
N LEU A 70 1.29 14.58 -16.61
CA LEU A 70 0.05 14.42 -15.85
C LEU A 70 -1.10 14.05 -16.79
N PRO A 71 -2.11 13.29 -16.33
CA PRO A 71 -3.33 13.08 -17.10
C PRO A 71 -3.92 14.43 -17.54
N VAL A 72 -4.43 14.48 -18.77
CA VAL A 72 -5.07 15.69 -19.28
C VAL A 72 -6.37 15.94 -18.49
N GLY A 73 -6.43 17.07 -17.80
CA GLY A 73 -7.60 17.51 -17.05
C GLY A 73 -8.79 17.87 -17.93
N HIS A 74 -9.97 18.03 -17.33
CA HIS A 74 -11.17 18.46 -18.04
C HIS A 74 -11.18 19.99 -18.20
N PRO A 75 -11.36 20.56 -19.40
CA PRO A 75 -11.15 21.99 -19.66
C PRO A 75 -12.11 22.91 -18.90
N SER A 76 -13.24 22.40 -18.42
CA SER A 76 -14.24 23.16 -17.66
C SER A 76 -14.25 22.86 -16.16
N GLN A 77 -13.28 22.09 -15.64
CA GLN A 77 -13.21 21.73 -14.22
C GLN A 77 -11.78 21.97 -13.72
N PRO A 78 -11.60 22.43 -12.48
CA PRO A 78 -10.27 22.53 -11.91
C PRO A 78 -9.70 21.13 -11.65
N ASP A 79 -8.41 20.97 -11.89
CA ASP A 79 -7.67 19.81 -11.40
C ASP A 79 -7.49 19.94 -9.87
N VAL A 80 -7.77 18.85 -9.16
CA VAL A 80 -7.66 18.80 -7.71
C VAL A 80 -6.53 17.87 -7.31
N ILE A 81 -5.52 18.42 -6.63
CA ILE A 81 -4.40 17.66 -6.08
C ILE A 81 -4.58 17.57 -4.57
N VAL A 82 -4.68 16.34 -4.06
CA VAL A 82 -4.71 16.05 -2.61
C VAL A 82 -3.35 15.48 -2.20
N LEU A 83 -2.60 16.25 -1.42
CA LEU A 83 -1.33 15.82 -0.83
C LEU A 83 -1.55 15.44 0.63
N SER A 84 -1.33 14.18 0.98
CA SER A 84 -1.33 13.68 2.36
C SER A 84 0.08 13.22 2.75
N ILE A 85 0.51 13.55 3.96
CA ILE A 85 1.81 13.14 4.52
C ILE A 85 1.53 12.44 5.84
N ASP A 86 1.87 11.15 5.91
CA ASP A 86 1.60 10.36 7.11
C ASP A 86 2.51 10.78 8.27
N THR A 87 1.97 10.75 9.48
CA THR A 87 2.67 11.11 10.74
C THR A 87 3.25 12.53 10.82
N LEU A 88 2.82 13.45 9.94
CA LEU A 88 3.33 14.82 9.93
C LEU A 88 2.86 15.62 11.15
N ARG A 89 3.81 16.16 11.92
CA ARG A 89 3.50 17.03 13.06
C ARG A 89 3.63 18.50 12.71
N VAL A 90 2.64 19.28 13.10
CA VAL A 90 2.59 20.74 12.87
C VAL A 90 3.72 21.49 13.55
N ASP A 91 4.12 21.06 14.77
CA ASP A 91 5.14 21.73 15.58
C ASP A 91 6.58 21.53 15.06
N HIS A 92 6.75 20.75 13.99
CA HIS A 92 8.03 20.53 13.30
C HIS A 92 8.05 21.13 11.89
N LEU A 93 7.07 21.96 11.55
CA LEU A 93 6.99 22.66 10.27
C LEU A 93 7.40 24.12 10.44
N SER A 94 8.40 24.57 9.69
CA SER A 94 8.78 25.98 9.63
C SER A 94 7.64 26.90 9.15
N ALA A 95 6.74 26.38 8.30
CA ALA A 95 5.50 27.04 7.90
C ALA A 95 4.52 27.32 9.04
N TYR A 96 4.74 26.71 10.21
CA TYR A 96 3.99 26.93 11.45
C TYR A 96 4.87 27.47 12.60
N GLY A 97 6.07 27.97 12.29
CA GLY A 97 6.95 28.63 13.26
C GLY A 97 8.04 27.75 13.87
N TYR A 98 8.30 26.56 13.35
CA TYR A 98 9.46 25.76 13.77
C TYR A 98 10.78 26.44 13.41
N GLU A 99 11.75 26.41 14.32
CA GLU A 99 13.01 27.17 14.21
C GLU A 99 13.89 26.75 13.02
N ARG A 100 13.80 25.47 12.60
CA ARG A 100 14.59 24.94 11.49
C ARG A 100 13.78 25.03 10.20
N PRO A 101 14.40 25.32 9.04
CA PRO A 101 13.71 25.43 7.75
C PRO A 101 13.33 24.05 7.18
N THR A 102 12.39 23.36 7.84
CA THR A 102 11.96 22.00 7.48
C THR A 102 10.93 21.95 6.37
N SER A 103 10.25 23.06 6.08
CA SER A 103 9.13 23.09 5.14
C SER A 103 9.10 24.33 4.21
N PRO A 104 10.23 24.72 3.59
CA PRO A 104 10.31 25.95 2.78
C PRO A 104 9.39 25.93 1.54
N PHE A 105 9.05 24.75 1.02
CA PHE A 105 8.07 24.62 -0.07
C PHE A 105 6.64 24.89 0.42
N LEU A 106 6.28 24.39 1.60
CA LEU A 106 4.97 24.63 2.20
C LEU A 106 4.80 26.09 2.63
N GLU A 107 5.88 26.78 3.03
CA GLU A 107 5.86 28.23 3.28
C GLU A 107 5.46 29.02 2.04
N ARG A 108 6.08 28.74 0.89
CA ARG A 108 5.73 29.41 -0.37
C ARG A 108 4.29 29.10 -0.78
N LEU A 109 3.88 27.84 -0.68
CA LEU A 109 2.51 27.43 -0.98
C LEU A 109 1.50 28.14 -0.07
N ALA A 110 1.81 28.28 1.22
CA ALA A 110 0.98 29.00 2.17
C ALA A 110 0.90 30.51 1.89
N ALA A 111 1.97 31.11 1.36
CA ALA A 111 2.00 32.53 0.98
C ALA A 111 1.14 32.84 -0.25
N GLU A 112 0.98 31.87 -1.16
CA GLU A 112 0.16 31.97 -2.37
C GLU A 112 -1.28 31.47 -2.17
N GLY A 113 -1.57 30.84 -1.03
CA GLY A 113 -2.83 30.18 -0.74
C GLY A 113 -3.40 30.54 0.64
N VAL A 114 -4.10 29.56 1.23
CA VAL A 114 -4.69 29.68 2.56
C VAL A 114 -4.08 28.61 3.46
N ARG A 115 -3.54 29.03 4.60
CA ARG A 115 -3.01 28.15 5.65
C ARG A 115 -3.97 28.14 6.84
N PHE A 116 -4.34 26.95 7.30
CA PHE A 116 -5.25 26.79 8.44
C PHE A 116 -4.47 26.53 9.73
N ASP A 117 -4.59 27.42 10.72
CA ASP A 117 -3.91 27.29 12.01
C ASP A 117 -4.60 26.30 12.97
N ASN A 118 -5.89 26.01 12.75
CA ASN A 118 -6.72 25.20 13.64
C ASN A 118 -7.38 24.05 12.87
N MET A 119 -6.60 23.02 12.54
CA MET A 119 -7.09 21.81 11.87
C MET A 119 -6.70 20.57 12.67
N TRP A 120 -7.61 19.60 12.76
CA TRP A 120 -7.46 18.43 13.63
C TRP A 120 -7.73 17.16 12.83
N SER A 121 -6.93 16.12 13.07
CA SER A 121 -7.24 14.79 12.57
C SER A 121 -8.40 14.21 13.39
N PRO A 122 -9.41 13.59 12.76
CA PRO A 122 -10.55 13.00 13.47
C PRO A 122 -10.13 11.84 14.39
N THR A 123 -9.00 11.19 14.09
CA THR A 123 -8.36 10.16 14.91
C THR A 123 -6.84 10.25 14.80
N SER A 124 -6.10 9.59 15.70
CA SER A 124 -4.64 9.49 15.61
C SER A 124 -4.14 8.36 14.72
N TRP A 125 -5.01 7.70 13.96
CA TRP A 125 -4.68 6.47 13.25
C TRP A 125 -4.96 6.58 11.75
N THR A 126 -3.99 6.13 10.96
CA THR A 126 -3.93 6.32 9.50
C THR A 126 -5.19 5.84 8.80
N LEU A 127 -5.64 4.60 9.07
CA LEU A 127 -6.78 3.99 8.40
C LEU A 127 -8.09 4.77 8.61
N PRO A 128 -8.57 4.99 9.85
CA PRO A 128 -9.79 5.77 10.07
C PRO A 128 -9.66 7.25 9.67
N SER A 129 -8.48 7.86 9.84
CA SER A 129 -8.26 9.27 9.47
C SER A 129 -8.39 9.47 7.96
N HIS A 130 -7.74 8.63 7.15
CA HIS A 130 -7.87 8.69 5.69
C HIS A 130 -9.28 8.30 5.22
N THR A 131 -9.93 7.35 5.90
CA THR A 131 -11.33 6.99 5.58
C THR A 131 -12.25 8.19 5.79
N THR A 132 -12.12 8.91 6.90
CA THR A 132 -12.88 10.16 7.14
C THR A 132 -12.58 11.22 6.07
N MET A 133 -11.30 11.42 5.72
CA MET A 133 -10.89 12.41 4.71
C MET A 133 -11.51 12.12 3.33
N LEU A 134 -11.56 10.86 2.92
CA LEU A 134 -12.03 10.46 1.58
C LEU A 134 -13.56 10.28 1.51
N SER A 135 -14.21 9.90 2.62
CA SER A 135 -15.66 9.70 2.66
C SER A 135 -16.44 10.94 3.10
N GLY A 136 -15.79 11.90 3.77
CA GLY A 136 -16.46 13.02 4.43
C GLY A 136 -17.32 12.63 5.64
N GLN A 137 -17.19 11.39 6.14
CA GLN A 137 -17.95 10.86 7.27
C GLN A 137 -17.05 10.68 8.50
N LEU A 138 -17.60 10.86 9.70
CA LEU A 138 -16.84 10.62 10.93
C LEU A 138 -16.60 9.11 11.18
N PRO A 139 -15.60 8.74 12.01
CA PRO A 139 -15.30 7.34 12.30
C PRO A 139 -16.48 6.53 12.82
N ILE A 140 -17.31 7.14 13.66
CA ILE A 140 -18.53 6.50 14.17
C ILE A 140 -19.60 6.27 13.09
N THR A 141 -19.54 7.02 12.00
CA THR A 141 -20.48 6.90 10.87
C THR A 141 -20.00 5.84 9.89
N HIS A 142 -18.72 5.85 9.51
CA HIS A 142 -18.18 4.89 8.54
C HIS A 142 -17.74 3.56 9.19
N GLY A 143 -17.74 3.44 10.52
CA GLY A 143 -17.51 2.20 11.25
C GLY A 143 -16.07 1.69 11.27
N VAL A 144 -15.19 2.20 10.41
CA VAL A 144 -13.74 1.92 10.47
C VAL A 144 -13.14 2.53 11.74
N ILE A 145 -13.03 1.72 12.79
CA ILE A 145 -12.45 2.07 14.09
C ILE A 145 -11.44 1.04 14.62
N GLU A 146 -11.29 -0.09 13.93
CA GLU A 146 -10.45 -1.25 14.29
C GLU A 146 -9.80 -1.87 13.05
N ASP A 147 -8.71 -2.63 13.24
CA ASP A 147 -7.74 -2.95 12.16
C ASP A 147 -8.26 -4.01 11.19
N HIS A 148 -9.13 -4.87 11.70
CA HIS A 148 -9.76 -5.95 10.95
C HIS A 148 -11.02 -5.50 10.21
N LEU A 149 -11.43 -4.23 10.38
CA LEU A 149 -12.60 -3.69 9.69
C LEU A 149 -12.21 -3.22 8.31
N LYS A 150 -12.74 -3.90 7.30
CA LYS A 150 -12.63 -3.47 5.91
C LYS A 150 -13.70 -2.42 5.62
N ILE A 151 -13.33 -1.40 4.85
CA ILE A 151 -14.31 -0.49 4.24
C ILE A 151 -15.23 -1.39 3.38
N PRO A 152 -16.56 -1.37 3.61
CA PRO A 152 -17.50 -2.17 2.82
C PRO A 152 -17.49 -1.79 1.34
#